data_AF-A0A0W1STQ5-F1
#
_entry.id   AF-A0A0W1STQ5-F1
#
_cell.length_a   1.000
_cell.length_b   1.000
_cell.length_c   1.000
_cell.angle_alpha   90.00
_cell.angle_beta   90.00
_cell.angle_gamma   90.00
#
_symmetry.space_group_name_H-M   'P 1'
#
loop_
_entity.id
_entity.type
_entity.pdbx_description
1 polymer ?
#
loop_
_entity_poly.entity_id
_entity_poly.type
_entity_poly.pdbx_seq_one_letter_code
_entity_poly.pdbx_strand_id
1 'polypeptide(L)'
;MGAVVLGFGLVTLVLSRGWFAVYTPGPLRERLGLTVFLPTLLGAGMALVDFVAVLPADTNVLIPDSLLFYPTMGFVVEILFHLLPLSLFFLVVPSLAAEPDRSLRVWVVLVAVAVLEPAFQLWFGFSEAVPLWTTVYVGLNVLAINLSQLYLFRRYDFLTMYAFRLVYYTLWHIVWGTVRLEILF
;
A
#
# COMPACT_ATOMS: atom_id res chain seq x y z
N MET A 1 11.94 -1.18 16.32
CA MET A 1 13.22 -0.55 15.86
C MET A 1 13.75 -1.13 14.54
N GLY A 2 13.72 -2.45 14.30
CA GLY A 2 14.28 -3.06 13.08
C GLY A 2 13.77 -2.47 11.76
N ALA A 3 12.45 -2.29 11.59
CA ALA A 3 11.87 -1.72 10.37
C ALA A 3 12.28 -0.26 10.12
N VAL A 4 12.49 0.53 11.17
CA VAL A 4 12.94 1.93 11.05
C VAL A 4 14.39 1.98 10.58
N VAL A 5 15.25 1.15 11.16
CA VAL A 5 16.67 1.04 10.76
C VAL A 5 16.78 0.54 9.32
N LEU A 6 16.02 -0.52 8.99
CA LEU A 6 15.96 -1.06 7.63
C LEU A 6 15.45 -0.01 6.64
N GLY A 7 14.34 0.65 6.95
CA GLY A 7 13.75 1.68 6.09
C GLY A 7 14.70 2.85 5.87
N PHE A 8 15.34 3.35 6.93
CA PHE A 8 16.35 4.40 6.82
C PHE A 8 17.53 3.97 5.94
N GLY A 9 18.04 2.75 6.12
CA GLY A 9 19.13 2.20 5.32
C GLY A 9 18.76 2.08 3.83
N LEU A 10 17.55 1.56 3.54
CA LEU A 10 17.06 1.40 2.17
C LEU A 10 16.80 2.73 1.48
N VAL A 11 16.15 3.69 2.16
CA VAL A 11 15.93 5.04 1.63
C VAL A 11 17.28 5.69 1.34
N THR A 12 18.24 5.62 2.28
CA THR A 12 19.57 6.19 2.08
C THR A 12 20.28 5.55 0.88
N LEU A 13 20.23 4.22 0.76
CA LEU A 13 20.81 3.49 -0.38
C LEU A 13 20.21 3.97 -1.71
N VAL A 14 18.88 3.95 -1.81
CA VAL A 14 18.12 4.37 -2.98
C VAL A 14 18.46 5.80 -3.40
N LEU A 15 18.48 6.73 -2.44
CA LEU A 15 18.76 8.13 -2.70
C LEU A 15 20.22 8.36 -3.09
N SER A 16 21.17 7.68 -2.43
CA SER A 16 22.61 7.79 -2.74
C SER A 16 22.95 7.34 -4.17
N ARG A 17 22.12 6.45 -4.75
CA ARG A 17 22.30 5.92 -6.10
C ARG A 17 21.52 6.68 -7.17
N GLY A 18 20.72 7.67 -6.78
CA GLY A 18 19.85 8.40 -7.70
C GLY A 18 18.78 7.53 -8.38
N TRP A 19 18.46 6.37 -7.79
CA TRP A 19 17.49 5.43 -8.35
C TRP A 19 16.05 5.94 -8.23
N PHE A 20 15.82 6.89 -7.33
CA PHE A 20 14.52 7.49 -7.11
C PHE A 20 14.64 8.99 -6.84
N ALA A 21 13.56 9.71 -7.17
CA ALA A 21 13.44 11.12 -6.87
C ALA A 21 13.15 11.35 -5.38
N VAL A 22 13.82 12.35 -4.79
CA VAL A 22 13.55 12.83 -3.43
C VAL A 22 12.23 13.62 -3.39
N TYR A 23 11.85 14.25 -4.51
CA TYR A 23 10.58 14.92 -4.76
C TYR A 23 10.63 15.51 -6.19
N THR A 24 9.74 15.10 -7.10
CA THR A 24 9.64 15.69 -8.45
C THR A 24 8.43 16.60 -8.57
N PRO A 25 8.57 17.95 -8.52
CA PRO A 25 7.43 18.87 -8.62
C PRO A 25 6.60 18.59 -9.89
N GLY A 26 5.29 18.42 -9.71
CA GLY A 26 4.33 18.16 -10.77
C GLY A 26 2.98 18.82 -10.47
N PRO A 27 2.02 18.81 -11.41
CA PRO A 27 0.74 19.48 -11.23
C PRO A 27 -0.01 18.92 -10.01
N LEU A 28 -0.33 19.78 -9.04
CA LEU A 28 -1.02 19.38 -7.80
C LEU A 28 -2.32 18.62 -8.08
N ARG A 29 -3.03 18.98 -9.16
CA ARG A 29 -4.28 18.32 -9.57
C ARG A 29 -4.10 16.84 -9.92
N GLU A 30 -3.03 16.47 -10.62
CA GLU A 30 -2.75 15.08 -10.98
C GLU A 30 -2.42 14.25 -9.74
N ARG A 31 -1.69 14.84 -8.79
CA ARG A 31 -1.34 14.21 -7.51
C ARG A 31 -2.55 14.00 -6.62
N LEU A 32 -3.44 14.99 -6.50
CA LEU A 32 -4.64 14.89 -5.66
C LEU A 32 -5.59 13.80 -6.15
N GLY A 33 -5.80 13.68 -7.46
CA GLY A 33 -6.65 12.63 -8.02
C GLY A 33 -6.14 11.22 -7.65
N LEU A 34 -4.85 10.96 -7.82
CA LEU A 34 -4.30 9.64 -7.53
C LEU A 34 -4.08 9.39 -6.03
N THR A 35 -3.72 10.41 -5.25
CA THR A 35 -3.35 10.24 -3.83
C THR A 35 -4.55 10.33 -2.89
N VAL A 36 -5.66 10.93 -3.33
CA VAL A 36 -6.88 11.10 -2.50
C VAL A 36 -8.06 10.37 -3.10
N PHE A 37 -8.43 10.67 -4.35
CA PHE A 37 -9.66 10.13 -4.93
C PHE A 37 -9.60 8.61 -5.16
N LEU A 38 -8.51 8.11 -5.74
CA LEU A 38 -8.34 6.67 -5.96
C LEU A 38 -8.35 5.83 -4.67
N PRO A 39 -7.56 6.14 -3.61
CA PRO A 39 -7.63 5.37 -2.38
C PRO A 39 -8.98 5.52 -1.66
N THR A 40 -9.66 6.65 -1.84
CA THR A 40 -11.05 6.83 -1.36
C THR A 40 -12.00 5.86 -2.05
N LEU A 41 -11.91 5.74 -3.38
CA LEU A 41 -12.74 4.80 -4.14
C LEU A 41 -12.47 3.34 -3.75
N LEU A 42 -11.20 2.97 -3.58
CA LEU A 42 -10.80 1.62 -3.17
C LEU A 42 -11.28 1.31 -1.74
N GLY A 43 -11.19 2.27 -0.83
CA GLY A 43 -11.66 2.15 0.56
C GLY A 43 -13.18 2.05 0.63
N ALA A 44 -13.90 2.85 -0.16
CA ALA A 44 -15.36 2.76 -0.28
C ALA A 44 -15.80 1.40 -0.86
N GLY A 45 -15.10 0.90 -1.89
CA GLY A 45 -15.34 -0.44 -2.43
C GLY A 45 -15.15 -1.54 -1.38
N MET A 46 -14.12 -1.41 -0.54
CA MET A 46 -13.86 -2.34 0.56
C MET A 46 -14.96 -2.29 1.63
N ALA A 47 -15.41 -1.10 2.01
CA ALA A 47 -16.55 -0.90 2.92
C ALA A 47 -17.84 -1.53 2.38
N LEU A 48 -18.11 -1.39 1.08
CA LEU A 48 -19.27 -2.04 0.44
C LEU A 48 -19.18 -3.56 0.47
N VAL A 49 -17.99 -4.13 0.24
CA VAL A 49 -17.78 -5.58 0.32
C VAL A 49 -17.98 -6.08 1.73
N ASP A 50 -17.46 -5.37 2.72
CA ASP A 50 -17.66 -5.72 4.13
C ASP A 50 -19.13 -5.61 4.57
N PHE A 51 -19.89 -4.64 4.04
CA PHE A 51 -21.33 -4.56 4.28
C PHE A 51 -22.10 -5.80 3.80
N VAL A 52 -21.61 -6.49 2.76
CA VAL A 52 -22.24 -7.69 2.20
C VAL A 52 -21.68 -8.98 2.82
N ALA A 53 -20.37 -9.06 3.00
CA ALA A 53 -19.69 -10.26 3.49
C ALA A 53 -19.63 -10.36 5.01
N VAL A 54 -19.76 -9.22 5.72
CA VAL A 54 -19.57 -9.05 7.16
C VAL A 54 -18.28 -9.72 7.63
N LEU A 55 -17.15 -9.03 7.43
CA LEU A 55 -15.84 -9.51 7.88
C LEU A 55 -15.79 -9.65 9.41
N PRO A 56 -14.85 -10.40 9.99
CA PRO A 56 -14.73 -10.53 11.44
C PRO A 56 -14.69 -9.18 12.17
N ALA A 57 -15.31 -9.09 13.35
CA ALA A 57 -15.38 -7.85 14.13
C ALA A 57 -13.99 -7.32 14.53
N ASP A 58 -13.01 -8.21 14.67
CA ASP A 58 -11.62 -7.91 15.04
C ASP A 58 -10.72 -7.52 13.85
N THR A 59 -11.29 -7.33 12.65
CA THR A 59 -10.54 -6.92 11.44
C THR A 59 -9.81 -5.57 11.62
N ASN A 60 -10.35 -4.67 12.46
CA ASN A 60 -9.85 -3.32 12.65
C ASN A 60 -9.39 -3.06 14.08
N VAL A 61 -8.27 -2.35 14.22
CA VAL A 61 -7.82 -1.77 15.49
C VAL A 61 -8.66 -0.52 15.75
N LEU A 62 -9.19 -0.40 16.97
CA LEU A 62 -10.11 0.68 17.34
C LEU A 62 -9.37 1.93 17.84
N ILE A 63 -10.10 3.04 17.87
CA ILE A 63 -9.63 4.28 18.51
C ILE A 63 -9.51 4.03 20.03
N PRO A 64 -8.43 4.50 20.69
CA PRO A 64 -7.41 5.43 20.19
C PRO A 64 -6.19 4.78 19.53
N ASP A 65 -5.98 3.47 19.71
CA ASP A 65 -4.76 2.78 19.27
C ASP A 65 -4.55 2.83 17.76
N SER A 66 -5.65 2.88 17.01
CA SER A 66 -5.66 2.98 15.55
C SER A 66 -4.89 4.20 15.01
N LEU A 67 -4.88 5.32 15.75
CA LEU A 67 -4.26 6.58 15.32
C LEU A 67 -2.74 6.47 15.15
N LEU A 68 -2.09 5.64 15.97
CA LEU A 68 -0.65 5.37 15.86
C LEU A 68 -0.37 4.06 15.13
N PHE A 69 -1.22 3.06 15.31
CA PHE A 69 -1.06 1.74 14.72
C PHE A 69 -1.04 1.82 13.19
N TYR A 70 -2.03 2.44 12.56
CA TYR A 70 -2.16 2.42 11.10
C TYR A 70 -1.06 3.21 10.36
N PRO A 71 -0.66 4.41 10.80
CA PRO A 71 0.51 5.06 10.21
C PRO A 71 1.78 4.22 10.36
N THR A 72 2.02 3.68 11.56
CA THR A 72 3.20 2.86 11.82
C THR A 72 3.23 1.61 10.94
N MET A 73 2.12 0.86 10.90
CA MET A 73 2.01 -0.34 10.08
C MET A 73 2.05 -0.01 8.60
N GLY A 74 1.45 1.10 8.15
CA GLY A 74 1.54 1.56 6.77
C GLY A 74 3.00 1.75 6.36
N PHE A 75 3.80 2.41 7.19
CA PHE A 75 5.23 2.58 6.95
C PHE A 75 5.96 1.23 6.89
N VAL A 76 5.70 0.34 7.85
CA VAL A 76 6.30 -1.00 7.87
C VAL A 76 6.00 -1.78 6.60
N VAL A 77 4.73 -1.78 6.15
CA VAL A 77 4.30 -2.47 4.93
C VAL A 77 4.97 -1.86 3.70
N GLU A 78 5.08 -0.52 3.60
CA GLU A 78 5.83 0.12 2.50
C GLU A 78 7.29 -0.34 2.45
N ILE A 79 7.95 -0.43 3.61
CA ILE A 79 9.34 -0.86 3.65
C ILE A 79 9.48 -2.31 3.24
N LEU A 80 8.66 -3.21 3.79
CA LEU A 80 8.81 -4.66 3.62
C LEU A 80 8.34 -5.15 2.26
N PHE A 81 7.23 -4.62 1.74
CA PHE A 81 6.60 -5.14 0.52
C PHE A 81 6.89 -4.30 -0.71
N HIS A 82 7.38 -3.06 -0.58
CA HIS A 82 7.70 -2.22 -1.73
C HIS A 82 9.18 -1.84 -1.78
N LEU A 83 9.68 -1.11 -0.79
CA LEU A 83 11.03 -0.54 -0.86
C LEU A 83 12.12 -1.61 -0.82
N LEU A 84 12.02 -2.59 0.08
CA LEU A 84 12.99 -3.67 0.21
C LEU A 84 13.04 -4.53 -1.08
N PRO A 85 11.93 -5.11 -1.56
CA PRO A 85 11.98 -5.96 -2.76
C PRO A 85 12.47 -5.20 -3.99
N LEU A 86 12.00 -3.96 -4.17
CA LEU A 86 12.39 -3.15 -5.32
C LEU A 86 13.88 -2.77 -5.27
N SER A 87 14.41 -2.44 -4.09
CA SER A 87 15.84 -2.18 -3.90
C SER A 87 16.69 -3.42 -4.21
N LEU A 88 16.23 -4.61 -3.81
CA LEU A 88 16.92 -5.87 -4.14
C LEU A 88 16.93 -6.12 -5.65
N PHE A 89 15.80 -5.91 -6.34
CA PHE A 89 15.76 -6.00 -7.81
C PHE A 89 16.76 -5.05 -8.48
N PHE A 90 16.85 -3.82 -8.01
CA PHE A 90 17.77 -2.83 -8.58
C PHE A 90 19.23 -3.08 -8.22
N LEU A 91 19.52 -3.71 -7.08
CA LEU A 91 20.87 -4.16 -6.75
C LEU A 91 21.33 -5.29 -7.68
N VAL A 92 20.44 -6.24 -7.97
CA VAL A 92 20.75 -7.39 -8.84
C VAL A 92 20.82 -6.98 -10.30
N VAL A 93 19.93 -6.07 -10.74
CA VAL A 93 19.88 -5.58 -12.12
C VAL A 93 19.83 -4.05 -12.14
N PRO A 94 20.98 -3.36 -11.95
CA PRO A 94 21.03 -1.89 -11.83
C PRO A 94 20.49 -1.13 -13.04
N SER A 95 20.56 -1.73 -14.23
CA SER A 95 20.01 -1.11 -15.44
C SER A 95 18.51 -0.85 -15.36
N LEU A 96 17.76 -1.62 -14.57
CA LEU A 96 16.31 -1.42 -14.39
C LEU A 96 15.97 -0.11 -13.71
N ALA A 97 16.84 0.42 -12.85
CA ALA A 97 16.61 1.69 -12.17
C ALA A 97 16.69 2.89 -13.13
N ALA A 98 17.47 2.77 -14.21
CA ALA A 98 17.65 3.82 -15.22
C ALA A 98 16.59 3.78 -16.33
N GLU A 99 15.76 2.75 -16.37
CA GLU A 99 14.72 2.60 -17.39
C GLU A 99 13.61 3.65 -17.25
N PRO A 100 13.02 4.11 -18.37
CA PRO A 100 11.85 4.99 -18.35
C PRO A 100 10.66 4.36 -17.62
N ASP A 101 9.80 5.18 -17.00
CA ASP A 101 8.60 4.75 -16.26
C ASP A 101 7.63 3.88 -17.10
N ARG A 102 7.67 4.00 -18.42
CA ARG A 102 6.82 3.23 -19.35
C ARG A 102 7.46 1.94 -19.87
N SER A 103 8.66 1.61 -19.43
CA SER A 103 9.37 0.41 -19.86
C SER A 103 8.66 -0.86 -19.38
N LEU A 104 8.42 -1.80 -20.29
CA LEU A 104 7.82 -3.10 -19.96
C LEU A 104 8.61 -3.82 -18.86
N ARG A 105 9.95 -3.72 -18.88
CA ARG A 105 10.83 -4.35 -17.89
C ARG A 105 10.59 -3.82 -16.48
N VAL A 106 10.39 -2.51 -16.34
CA VAL A 106 10.07 -1.88 -15.05
C VAL A 106 8.70 -2.34 -14.59
N TRP A 107 7.70 -2.32 -15.46
CA TRP A 107 6.35 -2.76 -15.12
C TRP A 107 6.29 -4.21 -14.67
N VAL A 108 7.05 -5.11 -15.29
CA VAL A 108 7.16 -6.51 -14.84
C VAL A 108 7.67 -6.57 -13.40
N VAL A 109 8.69 -5.79 -13.03
CA VAL A 109 9.18 -5.73 -11.64
C VAL A 109 8.16 -5.12 -10.71
N LEU A 110 7.51 -4.01 -11.09
CA LEU A 110 6.49 -3.39 -10.24
C LEU A 110 5.32 -4.33 -9.97
N VAL A 111 4.86 -5.07 -10.99
CA VAL A 111 3.80 -6.08 -10.83
C VAL A 111 4.27 -7.22 -9.92
N ALA A 112 5.49 -7.73 -10.13
CA ALA A 112 6.04 -8.80 -9.30
C ALA A 112 6.12 -8.40 -7.82
N VAL A 113 6.55 -7.17 -7.54
CA VAL A 113 6.61 -6.61 -6.18
C VAL A 113 5.20 -6.38 -5.61
N ALA A 114 4.27 -5.83 -6.41
CA ALA A 114 2.90 -5.53 -5.98
C ALA A 114 2.12 -6.77 -5.50
N VAL A 115 2.44 -7.96 -6.04
CA VAL A 115 1.79 -9.23 -5.69
C VAL A 115 2.23 -9.77 -4.32
N LEU A 116 3.34 -9.29 -3.74
CA LEU A 116 3.89 -9.86 -2.51
C LEU A 116 2.95 -9.69 -1.30
N GLU A 117 2.39 -8.49 -1.10
CA GLU A 117 1.45 -8.24 0.01
C GLU A 117 0.11 -8.97 -0.14
N PRO A 118 -0.60 -8.94 -1.29
CA PRO A 118 -1.84 -9.69 -1.42
C PRO A 118 -1.60 -11.19 -1.32
N ALA A 119 -0.47 -11.71 -1.82
CA ALA A 119 -0.09 -13.09 -1.56
C ALA A 119 0.09 -13.32 -0.04
N PHE A 120 0.80 -12.46 0.69
CA PHE A 120 0.90 -12.60 2.14
C PHE A 120 -0.47 -12.59 2.84
N GLN A 121 -1.36 -11.66 2.48
CA GLN A 121 -2.69 -11.54 3.09
C GLN A 121 -3.61 -12.71 2.75
N LEU A 122 -3.54 -13.28 1.55
CA LEU A 122 -4.36 -14.44 1.19
C LEU A 122 -4.05 -15.68 2.06
N TRP A 123 -2.83 -15.78 2.59
CA TRP A 123 -2.43 -16.86 3.48
C TRP A 123 -2.68 -16.57 4.97
N PHE A 124 -2.66 -15.31 5.40
CA PHE A 124 -2.66 -14.93 6.83
C PHE A 124 -3.69 -13.86 7.23
N GLY A 125 -4.56 -13.44 6.32
CA GLY A 125 -5.30 -12.17 6.42
C GLY A 125 -6.57 -12.16 7.26
N PHE A 126 -7.15 -13.30 7.60
CA PHE A 126 -8.40 -13.37 8.38
C PHE A 126 -8.27 -14.26 9.61
N SER A 127 -8.85 -13.80 10.71
CA SER A 127 -8.99 -14.53 11.98
C SER A 127 -9.98 -15.70 11.86
N GLU A 128 -10.97 -15.56 10.98
CA GLU A 128 -12.03 -16.53 10.74
C GLU A 128 -12.21 -16.84 9.26
N ALA A 129 -12.94 -17.92 8.95
CA ALA A 129 -13.23 -18.30 7.58
C ALA A 129 -14.24 -17.32 6.95
N VAL A 130 -13.83 -16.66 5.87
CA VAL A 130 -14.68 -15.81 5.04
C VAL A 130 -14.97 -16.48 3.69
N PRO A 131 -16.05 -16.07 2.97
CA PRO A 131 -16.33 -16.59 1.63
C PRO A 131 -15.15 -16.39 0.67
N LEU A 132 -14.91 -17.37 -0.21
CA LEU A 132 -13.80 -17.33 -1.17
C LEU A 132 -13.83 -16.08 -2.05
N TRP A 133 -15.02 -15.63 -2.48
CA TRP A 133 -15.16 -14.44 -3.30
C TRP A 133 -14.68 -13.17 -2.57
N THR A 134 -14.88 -13.10 -1.25
CA THR A 134 -14.43 -12.00 -0.40
C THR A 134 -12.91 -11.99 -0.32
N THR A 135 -12.31 -13.16 -0.09
CA THR A 135 -10.84 -13.34 -0.09
C THR A 135 -10.22 -12.92 -1.42
N VAL A 136 -10.81 -13.34 -2.54
CA VAL A 136 -10.36 -12.92 -3.88
C VAL A 136 -10.49 -11.42 -4.07
N TYR A 137 -11.62 -10.82 -3.64
CA TYR A 137 -11.80 -9.37 -3.73
C TYR A 137 -10.75 -8.61 -2.93
N VAL A 138 -10.47 -9.01 -1.68
CA VAL A 138 -9.46 -8.36 -0.84
C VAL A 138 -8.08 -8.44 -1.51
N GLY A 139 -7.70 -9.61 -2.01
CA GLY A 139 -6.44 -9.76 -2.75
C GLY A 139 -6.35 -8.84 -3.98
N LEU A 140 -7.44 -8.70 -4.75
CA LEU A 140 -7.49 -7.80 -5.90
C LEU A 140 -7.47 -6.31 -5.49
N ASN A 141 -8.16 -5.95 -4.40
CA ASN A 141 -8.18 -4.59 -3.88
C ASN A 141 -6.77 -4.18 -3.41
N VAL A 142 -6.09 -5.04 -2.65
CA VAL A 142 -4.71 -4.81 -2.20
C VAL A 142 -3.72 -4.79 -3.37
N LEU A 143 -3.89 -5.65 -4.37
CA LEU A 143 -3.08 -5.58 -5.59
C LEU A 143 -3.25 -4.22 -6.30
N ALA A 144 -4.48 -3.72 -6.41
CA ALA A 144 -4.75 -2.42 -7.03
C ALA A 144 -4.14 -1.26 -6.23
N ILE A 145 -4.20 -1.33 -4.89
CA ILE A 145 -3.51 -0.39 -4.00
C ILE A 145 -2.00 -0.42 -4.29
N ASN A 146 -1.37 -1.60 -4.26
CA ASN A 146 0.08 -1.73 -4.38
C ASN A 146 0.61 -1.29 -5.74
N LEU A 147 -0.10 -1.63 -6.82
CA LEU A 147 0.24 -1.14 -8.16
C LEU A 147 0.16 0.39 -8.24
N SER A 148 -0.87 0.99 -7.65
CA SER A 148 -1.04 2.44 -7.61
C SER A 148 0.08 3.10 -6.80
N GLN A 149 0.45 2.50 -5.68
CA GLN A 149 1.50 2.97 -4.80
C GLN A 149 2.90 2.90 -5.42
N LEU A 150 3.25 1.77 -6.04
CA LEU A 150 4.51 1.62 -6.77
C LEU A 150 4.60 2.57 -7.97
N TYR A 151 3.49 2.78 -8.67
CA TYR A 151 3.40 3.79 -9.72
C TYR A 151 3.67 5.21 -9.17
N LEU A 152 2.99 5.59 -8.08
CA LEU A 152 3.20 6.88 -7.41
C LEU A 152 4.63 7.04 -6.91
N PHE A 153 5.22 5.98 -6.36
CA PHE A 153 6.60 5.98 -5.87
C PHE A 153 7.60 6.23 -6.99
N ARG A 154 7.44 5.53 -8.11
CA ARG A 154 8.32 5.69 -9.27
C ARG A 154 8.19 7.07 -9.92
N ARG A 155 6.95 7.60 -9.97
CA ARG A 155 6.62 8.85 -10.64
C ARG A 155 6.94 10.10 -9.81
N TYR A 156 6.68 10.04 -8.50
CA TYR A 156 6.77 11.17 -7.58
C TYR A 156 7.82 10.94 -6.50
N ASP A 157 7.48 10.22 -5.44
CA ASP A 157 8.36 9.94 -4.29
C ASP A 157 7.68 8.99 -3.28
N PHE A 158 8.44 8.59 -2.26
CA PHE A 158 7.98 7.73 -1.17
C PHE A 158 6.86 8.37 -0.36
N LEU A 159 6.91 9.69 -0.13
CA LEU A 159 5.93 10.39 0.69
C LEU A 159 4.54 10.37 0.04
N THR A 160 4.48 10.53 -1.27
CA THR A 160 3.25 10.47 -2.07
C THR A 160 2.65 9.06 -2.01
N MET A 161 3.49 8.03 -2.16
CA MET A 161 3.09 6.63 -2.00
C MET A 161 2.53 6.36 -0.59
N TYR A 162 3.21 6.86 0.44
CA TYR A 162 2.80 6.66 1.82
C TYR A 162 1.50 7.43 2.17
N ALA A 163 1.36 8.66 1.67
CA ALA A 163 0.13 9.44 1.81
C ALA A 163 -1.09 8.74 1.20
N PHE A 164 -0.94 8.08 0.04
CA PHE A 164 -2.00 7.25 -0.54
C PHE A 164 -2.49 6.19 0.45
N ARG A 165 -1.56 5.47 1.09
CA ARG A 165 -1.90 4.45 2.09
C ARG A 165 -2.60 5.04 3.29
N LEU A 166 -2.13 6.18 3.79
CA LEU A 166 -2.76 6.86 4.92
C LEU A 166 -4.20 7.27 4.63
N VAL A 167 -4.51 7.75 3.41
CA VAL A 167 -5.89 8.05 3.01
C VAL A 167 -6.74 6.78 3.03
N TYR A 168 -6.26 5.70 2.41
CA TYR A 168 -6.97 4.42 2.40
C TYR A 168 -7.20 3.89 3.83
N TYR A 169 -6.16 3.90 4.68
CA TYR A 169 -6.25 3.45 6.08
C TYR A 169 -7.18 4.32 6.92
N THR A 170 -7.18 5.63 6.71
CA THR A 170 -8.10 6.52 7.43
C THR A 170 -9.55 6.15 7.12
N LEU A 171 -9.88 5.91 5.86
CA LEU A 171 -11.25 5.63 5.44
C LEU A 171 -11.69 4.20 5.78
N TRP A 172 -10.92 3.21 5.35
CA TRP A 172 -11.24 1.80 5.56
C TRP A 172 -11.02 1.38 7.01
N HIS A 173 -9.84 1.67 7.56
CA HIS A 173 -9.49 1.10 8.85
C HIS A 173 -9.97 1.88 10.06
N ILE A 174 -10.04 3.21 9.99
CA ILE A 174 -10.40 4.04 11.13
C ILE A 174 -11.88 4.42 11.06
N VAL A 175 -12.30 5.12 10.00
CA VAL A 175 -13.67 5.61 9.85
C VAL A 175 -14.64 4.44 9.73
N TRP A 176 -14.49 3.61 8.69
CA TRP A 176 -15.36 2.45 8.50
C TRP A 176 -15.17 1.40 9.61
N GLY A 177 -13.93 1.13 10.02
CA GLY A 177 -13.63 0.22 11.13
C GLY A 177 -14.34 0.56 12.44
N THR A 178 -14.63 1.84 12.69
CA THR A 178 -15.45 2.28 13.84
C THR A 178 -16.94 2.13 13.54
N VAL A 179 -17.40 2.66 12.40
CA VAL A 179 -18.83 2.69 12.04
C VAL A 179 -19.42 1.29 11.88
N ARG A 180 -18.67 0.36 11.27
CA ARG A 180 -19.13 -1.01 10.98
C ARG A 180 -19.58 -1.77 12.24
N LEU A 181 -18.94 -1.49 13.38
CA LEU A 181 -19.24 -2.18 14.64
C LEU A 181 -20.60 -1.78 15.23
N GLU A 182 -21.13 -0.61 14.88
CA GLU A 182 -22.45 -0.16 15.35
C GLU A 182 -23.59 -0.61 14.42
N ILE A 183 -23.28 -0.93 13.16
CA ILE A 183 -24.30 -1.20 12.13
C ILE A 183 -24.33 -2.66 11.66
N LEU A 184 -23.23 -3.41 11.80
CA LEU A 184 -23.13 -4.82 11.37
C LEU A 184 -23.12 -5.81 12.54
N PHE A 185 -22.89 -5.35 13.77
CA PHE A 185 -22.75 -6.16 14.99
C PHE A 185 -23.62 -5.60 16.13
#